data_AF-A0A7X9D521-F1
#
_entry.id   AF-A0A7X9D521-F1
#
_cell.length_a   1.000
_cell.length_b   1.000
_cell.length_c   1.000
_cell.angle_alpha   90.00
_cell.angle_beta   90.00
_cell.angle_gamma   90.00
#
_symmetry.space_group_name_H-M   'P 1'
#
loop_
_entity.id
_entity.type
_entity.pdbx_description
1 polymer ?
#
loop_
_entity_poly.entity_id
_entity_poly.type
_entity_poly.pdbx_seq_one_letter_code
_entity_poly.pdbx_strand_id
1 'polypeptide(L)'
;MIKRVAFIVLLLFGMGLANAQINYSWKTVAMDASWGDIKDLTATKIIGKYAPMVEPLMEIIGYSDAEYDKGTPEGPLSNFAVDVIRAVAEKEIGEKVDLAMTNFGGIRTSLPKGAVRVYDIFSIFPFDNYLVTFDILGADLDKFLRNMASRGRVEALSNVQVVFDGYNLESITVGGEPIDPERNYKFATINFLMDTAG
;
A
#
# COMPACT_ATOMS: atom_id res chain seq x y z
N MET A 1 -66.51 -35.77 56.35
CA MET A 1 -67.25 -35.01 55.32
C MET A 1 -66.51 -35.13 53.99
N ILE A 2 -67.18 -35.67 52.97
CA ILE A 2 -66.72 -35.97 51.60
C ILE A 2 -67.11 -34.74 50.73
N LYS A 3 -66.39 -34.20 49.73
CA LYS A 3 -65.95 -34.74 48.42
C LYS A 3 -65.14 -33.66 47.64
N ARG A 4 -64.26 -34.18 46.77
CA ARG A 4 -63.43 -33.61 45.67
C ARG A 4 -64.02 -32.46 44.83
N VAL A 5 -63.16 -31.56 44.31
CA VAL A 5 -63.13 -31.11 42.90
C VAL A 5 -61.68 -30.73 42.53
N ALA A 6 -61.20 -31.23 41.38
CA ALA A 6 -59.94 -30.87 40.74
C ALA A 6 -60.15 -29.71 39.76
N PHE A 7 -59.17 -28.81 39.62
CA PHE A 7 -59.11 -27.89 38.49
C PHE A 7 -57.66 -27.79 37.99
N ILE A 8 -57.48 -28.17 36.73
CA ILE A 8 -56.26 -28.02 35.95
C ILE A 8 -56.22 -26.56 35.49
N VAL A 9 -55.12 -25.85 35.78
CA VAL A 9 -54.81 -24.57 35.16
C VAL A 9 -53.59 -24.78 34.26
N LEU A 10 -53.86 -24.71 32.96
CA LEU A 10 -52.88 -24.67 31.90
C LEU A 10 -52.19 -23.30 31.94
N LEU A 11 -50.90 -23.24 32.27
CA LEU A 11 -50.10 -22.02 32.24
C LEU A 11 -49.09 -22.08 31.10
N LEU A 12 -49.40 -21.30 30.06
CA LEU A 12 -48.52 -20.90 28.97
C LEU A 12 -47.22 -20.32 29.54
N PHE A 13 -46.07 -20.92 29.21
CA PHE A 13 -44.75 -20.33 29.47
C PHE A 13 -44.13 -19.87 28.15
N GLY A 14 -43.82 -18.57 28.11
CA GLY A 14 -43.23 -17.89 26.97
C GLY A 14 -41.73 -18.12 26.80
N MET A 15 -41.30 -17.77 25.58
CA MET A 15 -39.96 -17.42 25.09
C MET A 15 -38.73 -17.73 25.97
N GLY A 16 -37.79 -18.46 25.38
CA GLY A 16 -36.37 -18.31 25.64
C GLY A 16 -35.60 -18.37 24.32
N LEU A 17 -35.40 -17.22 23.66
CA LEU A 17 -34.31 -17.08 22.69
C LEU A 17 -33.02 -17.32 23.47
N ALA A 18 -32.37 -18.46 23.26
CA ALA A 18 -31.06 -18.72 23.81
C ALA A 18 -30.08 -17.72 23.20
N ASN A 19 -29.84 -16.61 23.89
CA ASN A 19 -28.68 -15.77 23.63
C ASN A 19 -27.47 -16.65 23.91
N ALA A 20 -26.77 -17.09 22.86
CA ALA A 20 -25.46 -17.69 23.00
C ALA A 20 -24.53 -16.63 23.57
N GLN A 21 -24.41 -16.60 24.89
CA GLN A 21 -23.51 -15.70 25.58
C GLN A 21 -22.09 -16.23 25.34
N ILE A 22 -21.41 -15.67 24.35
CA ILE A 22 -20.01 -16.01 24.06
C ILE A 22 -19.18 -15.48 25.22
N ASN A 23 -18.82 -16.36 26.15
CA ASN A 23 -17.87 -16.06 27.21
C ASN A 23 -16.46 -16.08 26.59
N TYR A 24 -15.85 -14.90 26.43
CA TYR A 24 -14.44 -14.79 26.06
C TYR A 24 -13.62 -14.37 27.27
N SER A 25 -12.48 -15.04 27.46
CA SER A 25 -11.45 -14.65 28.43
C SER A 25 -10.24 -14.18 27.63
N TRP A 26 -9.70 -13.02 27.97
CA TRP A 26 -8.53 -12.45 27.32
C TRP A 26 -7.50 -12.02 28.36
N LYS A 27 -6.24 -12.04 27.95
CA LYS A 27 -5.12 -11.53 28.73
C LYS A 27 -4.23 -10.73 27.79
N THR A 28 -3.92 -9.50 28.16
CA THR A 28 -2.90 -8.71 27.47
C THR A 28 -1.53 -9.27 27.84
N VAL A 29 -0.76 -9.62 26.83
CA VAL A 29 0.64 -10.01 26.96
C VAL A 29 1.45 -8.92 26.28
N ALA A 30 2.45 -8.38 26.98
CA ALA A 30 3.34 -7.36 26.41
C ALA A 30 4.21 -8.00 25.33
N MET A 31 4.22 -7.38 24.15
CA MET A 31 5.17 -7.71 23.07
C MET A 31 6.41 -6.83 23.26
N ASP A 32 7.37 -7.31 24.04
CA ASP A 32 8.62 -6.60 24.35
C ASP A 32 9.86 -7.49 24.13
N ALA A 33 11.05 -6.97 24.45
CA ALA A 33 12.32 -7.65 24.22
C ALA A 33 12.49 -8.97 25.02
N SER A 34 11.63 -9.26 26.00
CA SER A 34 11.67 -10.53 26.74
C SER A 34 11.36 -11.76 25.87
N TRP A 35 10.80 -11.56 24.67
CA TRP A 35 10.57 -12.59 23.65
C TRP A 35 11.73 -12.78 22.66
N GLY A 36 12.84 -12.03 22.82
CA GLY A 36 13.98 -12.05 21.90
C GLY A 36 14.75 -13.38 21.84
N ASP A 37 14.71 -14.16 22.93
CA ASP A 37 15.22 -15.52 22.96
C ASP A 37 14.11 -16.50 22.60
N ILE A 38 13.95 -16.81 21.31
CA ILE A 38 13.05 -17.88 20.85
C ILE A 38 13.62 -19.24 21.32
N LYS A 39 13.25 -19.63 22.54
CA LYS A 39 13.57 -20.95 23.12
C LYS A 39 12.60 -22.03 22.66
N ASP A 40 11.55 -21.67 21.92
CA ASP A 40 10.61 -22.61 21.33
C ASP A 40 11.27 -23.38 20.19
N LEU A 41 11.65 -24.63 20.48
CA LEU A 41 12.24 -25.55 19.52
C LEU A 41 11.38 -25.74 18.26
N THR A 42 10.07 -25.53 18.33
CA THR A 42 9.15 -25.61 17.18
C THR A 42 9.33 -24.41 16.26
N ALA A 43 9.30 -23.20 16.81
CA ALA A 43 9.53 -21.97 16.06
C ALA A 43 10.93 -21.96 15.42
N THR A 44 11.96 -22.36 16.16
CA THR A 44 13.33 -22.45 15.66
C THR A 44 13.45 -23.46 14.51
N LYS A 45 12.76 -24.60 14.56
CA LYS A 45 12.72 -25.56 13.44
C LYS A 45 12.02 -25.01 12.21
N ILE A 46 10.94 -24.24 12.39
CA ILE A 46 10.23 -23.58 11.29
C ILE A 46 11.15 -22.54 10.63
N ILE A 47 11.77 -21.65 11.43
CA ILE A 47 12.73 -20.66 10.92
C ILE A 47 13.87 -21.35 10.17
N GLY A 48 14.47 -22.39 10.77
CA GLY A 48 15.56 -23.15 10.13
C GLY A 48 15.16 -23.82 8.81
N LYS A 49 13.89 -24.23 8.65
CA LYS A 49 13.39 -24.79 7.40
C LYS A 49 13.35 -23.76 6.26
N TYR A 50 12.98 -22.51 6.55
CA TYR A 50 12.79 -21.47 5.53
C TYR A 50 14.02 -20.55 5.37
N ALA A 51 14.95 -20.54 6.33
CA ALA A 51 16.16 -19.72 6.28
C ALA A 51 16.96 -19.88 4.96
N PRO A 52 17.18 -21.10 4.42
CA PRO A 52 17.90 -21.25 3.15
C PRO A 52 17.13 -20.69 1.95
N MET A 53 15.80 -20.60 2.02
CA MET A 53 14.97 -20.07 0.92
C MET A 53 15.06 -18.55 0.82
N VAL A 54 15.34 -17.87 1.93
CA VAL A 54 15.47 -16.40 1.98
C VAL A 54 16.93 -15.94 1.89
N GLU A 55 17.88 -16.86 1.96
CA GLU A 55 19.32 -16.55 1.86
C GLU A 55 19.69 -15.77 0.59
N PRO A 56 19.13 -16.07 -0.61
CA PRO A 56 19.37 -15.25 -1.80
C PRO A 56 18.90 -13.80 -1.64
N LEU A 57 17.87 -13.54 -0.82
CA LEU A 57 17.40 -12.17 -0.56
C LEU A 57 18.40 -11.36 0.26
N MET A 58 19.37 -12.00 0.92
CA MET A 58 20.36 -11.31 1.74
C MET A 58 21.55 -10.77 0.93
N GLU A 59 21.58 -11.01 -0.38
CA GLU A 59 22.58 -10.43 -1.29
C GLU A 59 22.54 -8.89 -1.24
N ILE A 60 23.72 -8.29 -1.08
CA ILE A 60 23.90 -6.83 -1.10
C ILE A 60 23.97 -6.36 -2.54
N ILE A 61 23.05 -5.48 -2.94
CA ILE A 61 22.94 -4.92 -4.29
C ILE A 61 23.43 -3.47 -4.37
N GLY A 62 23.69 -2.82 -3.23
CA GLY A 62 24.15 -1.45 -3.19
C GLY A 62 24.31 -0.90 -1.78
N TYR A 63 24.57 0.40 -1.70
CA TYR A 63 24.71 1.12 -0.44
C TYR A 63 23.95 2.44 -0.49
N SER A 64 23.27 2.77 0.60
CA SER A 64 22.59 4.03 0.83
C SER A 64 23.38 4.87 1.84
N ASP A 65 23.57 6.16 1.58
CA ASP A 65 24.27 7.10 2.46
C ASP A 65 23.41 7.55 3.65
N ALA A 66 22.09 7.49 3.49
CA ALA A 66 21.09 7.82 4.48
C ALA A 66 19.95 6.79 4.50
N GLU A 67 19.12 6.88 5.52
CA GLU A 67 17.83 6.22 5.52
C GLU A 67 16.85 7.12 4.75
N TYR A 68 16.07 6.54 3.84
CA TYR A 68 15.07 7.27 3.08
C TYR A 68 13.69 6.71 3.36
N ASP A 69 12.88 7.47 4.09
CA ASP A 69 11.47 7.15 4.28
C ASP A 69 10.67 7.45 3.00
N LYS A 70 9.49 6.83 2.88
CA LYS A 70 8.60 6.99 1.73
C LYS A 70 8.17 8.45 1.52
N GLY A 71 7.93 9.19 2.61
CA GLY A 71 7.50 10.60 2.60
C GLY A 71 6.15 10.84 1.90
N THR A 72 5.46 11.92 2.26
CA THR A 72 4.29 12.44 1.51
C THR A 72 4.21 13.96 1.76
N PRO A 73 3.83 14.78 0.76
CA PRO A 73 3.48 14.42 -0.61
C PRO A 73 4.69 14.15 -1.52
N GLU A 74 5.91 14.37 -1.04
CA GLU A 74 7.15 13.98 -1.72
C GLU A 74 8.15 13.40 -0.70
N GLY A 75 9.02 12.51 -1.18
CA GLY A 75 10.08 11.90 -0.39
C GLY A 75 11.16 11.34 -1.31
N PRO A 76 12.44 11.29 -0.89
CA PRO A 76 13.52 10.80 -1.75
C PRO A 76 13.27 9.38 -2.26
N LEU A 77 12.72 8.49 -1.42
CA LEU A 77 12.40 7.12 -1.82
C LEU A 77 11.23 7.05 -2.81
N SER A 78 10.14 7.78 -2.57
CA SER A 78 9.00 7.78 -3.49
C SER A 78 9.36 8.37 -4.85
N ASN A 79 10.15 9.45 -4.85
CA ASN A 79 10.60 10.12 -6.07
C ASN A 79 11.52 9.20 -6.86
N PHE A 80 12.49 8.56 -6.20
CA PHE A 80 13.34 7.55 -6.83
C PHE A 80 12.51 6.39 -7.44
N ALA A 81 11.54 5.87 -6.69
CA ALA A 81 10.71 4.75 -7.13
C ALA A 81 9.93 5.07 -8.42
N VAL A 82 9.26 6.22 -8.45
CA VAL A 82 8.46 6.63 -9.62
C VAL A 82 9.35 7.03 -10.81
N ASP A 83 10.53 7.58 -10.56
CA ASP A 83 11.53 7.82 -11.62
C ASP A 83 12.04 6.51 -12.23
N VAL A 84 12.27 5.47 -11.42
CA VAL A 84 12.63 4.14 -11.91
C VAL A 84 11.50 3.55 -12.76
N ILE A 85 10.24 3.68 -12.34
CA ILE A 85 9.08 3.23 -13.14
C ILE A 85 9.10 3.92 -14.52
N ARG A 86 9.30 5.25 -14.57
CA ARG A 86 9.36 6.00 -15.83
C ARG A 86 10.52 5.53 -16.71
N ALA A 87 11.73 5.42 -16.14
CA ALA A 87 12.93 5.03 -16.89
C ALA A 87 12.86 3.59 -17.42
N VAL A 88 12.32 2.65 -16.63
CA VAL A 88 12.10 1.27 -17.08
C VAL A 88 11.05 1.24 -18.17
N ALA A 89 9.95 1.99 -18.05
CA ALA A 89 8.95 2.09 -19.11
C ALA A 89 9.54 2.59 -20.43
N GLU A 90 10.34 3.67 -20.39
CA GLU A 90 11.02 4.20 -21.59
C GLU A 90 11.89 3.13 -22.26
N LYS A 91 12.64 2.38 -21.46
CA LYS A 91 13.50 1.30 -21.93
C LYS A 91 12.71 0.17 -22.57
N GLU A 92 11.62 -0.29 -21.94
CA GLU A 92 10.85 -1.45 -22.41
C GLU A 92 10.04 -1.14 -23.68
N ILE A 93 9.50 0.07 -23.81
CA ILE A 93 8.71 0.46 -24.99
C ILE A 93 9.58 1.05 -26.11
N GLY A 94 10.81 1.47 -25.82
CA GLY A 94 11.71 2.09 -26.80
C GLY A 94 11.31 3.50 -27.23
N GLU A 95 10.46 4.16 -26.45
CA GLU A 95 9.94 5.51 -26.70
C GLU A 95 10.02 6.34 -25.42
N LYS A 96 9.96 7.67 -25.56
CA LYS A 96 9.92 8.58 -24.42
C LYS A 96 8.61 8.42 -23.64
N VAL A 97 8.69 8.41 -22.32
CA VAL A 97 7.55 8.40 -21.40
C VAL A 97 7.50 9.76 -20.73
N ASP A 98 6.41 10.47 -20.95
CA ASP A 98 6.27 11.85 -20.51
C ASP A 98 6.15 11.96 -18.99
N LEU A 99 5.52 10.98 -18.34
CA LEU A 99 5.30 10.97 -16.89
C LEU A 99 5.09 9.56 -16.35
N ALA A 100 5.32 9.41 -15.05
CA ALA A 100 4.92 8.19 -14.33
C ALA A 100 4.25 8.53 -13.00
N MET A 101 3.45 7.58 -12.51
CA MET A 101 2.81 7.68 -11.20
C MET A 101 2.80 6.32 -10.50
N THR A 102 2.90 6.34 -9.17
CA THR A 102 2.61 5.18 -8.33
C THR A 102 2.02 5.62 -7.00
N ASN A 103 1.32 4.74 -6.30
CA ASN A 103 0.68 5.08 -5.04
C ASN A 103 1.61 4.94 -3.83
N PHE A 104 1.49 5.85 -2.87
CA PHE A 104 2.27 5.78 -1.62
C PHE A 104 1.97 4.53 -0.79
N GLY A 105 0.78 3.92 -0.96
CA GLY A 105 0.41 2.68 -0.28
C GLY A 105 1.19 1.46 -0.76
N GLY A 106 1.76 1.52 -1.96
CA GLY A 106 2.64 0.51 -2.55
C GLY A 106 4.02 0.46 -1.89
N ILE A 107 4.45 1.56 -1.25
CA ILE A 107 5.75 1.73 -0.59
C ILE A 107 5.58 1.44 0.90
N ARG A 108 6.19 0.35 1.39
CA ARG A 108 5.80 -0.24 2.68
C ARG A 108 6.72 0.07 3.84
N THR A 109 7.99 0.35 3.57
CA THR A 109 8.99 0.68 4.58
C THR A 109 10.03 1.63 4.00
N SER A 110 10.90 2.17 4.86
CA SER A 110 12.05 2.99 4.46
C SER A 110 13.15 2.14 3.81
N LEU A 111 13.97 2.80 2.97
CA LEU A 111 15.24 2.26 2.50
C LEU A 111 16.29 2.44 3.60
N PRO A 112 16.98 1.39 4.06
CA PRO A 112 17.93 1.50 5.16
C PRO A 112 19.19 2.25 4.74
N LYS A 113 19.81 2.92 5.72
CA LYS A 113 21.20 3.42 5.58
C LYS A 113 22.19 2.25 5.56
N GLY A 114 23.24 2.35 4.75
CA GLY A 114 24.29 1.36 4.66
C GLY A 114 23.99 0.31 3.58
N ALA A 115 24.30 -0.95 3.85
CA ALA A 115 24.13 -2.03 2.87
C ALA A 115 22.64 -2.25 2.55
N VAL A 116 22.30 -2.14 1.26
CA VAL A 116 20.97 -2.42 0.71
C VAL A 116 20.99 -3.81 0.08
N ARG A 117 20.05 -4.65 0.51
CA ARG A 117 19.89 -6.02 0.05
C ARG A 117 18.69 -6.18 -0.87
N VAL A 118 18.64 -7.28 -1.59
CA VAL A 118 17.44 -7.70 -2.33
C VAL A 118 16.21 -7.74 -1.41
N TYR A 119 16.38 -8.25 -0.18
CA TYR A 119 15.36 -8.26 0.88
C TYR A 119 14.78 -6.87 1.16
N ASP A 120 15.62 -5.84 1.20
CA ASP A 120 15.18 -4.48 1.51
C ASP A 120 14.26 -3.97 0.39
N ILE A 121 14.59 -4.24 -0.87
CA ILE A 121 13.75 -3.87 -2.02
C ILE A 121 12.40 -4.60 -1.98
N PHE A 122 12.39 -5.91 -1.74
CA PHE A 122 11.15 -6.68 -1.60
C PHE A 122 10.33 -6.25 -0.37
N SER A 123 10.99 -5.78 0.69
CA SER A 123 10.31 -5.24 1.86
C SER A 123 9.66 -3.89 1.56
N ILE A 124 10.29 -3.04 0.75
CA ILE A 124 9.76 -1.74 0.33
C ILE A 124 8.61 -1.92 -0.68
N PHE A 125 8.79 -2.78 -1.69
CA PHE A 125 7.84 -3.03 -2.78
C PHE A 125 7.44 -4.52 -2.84
N PRO A 126 6.61 -5.01 -1.91
CA PRO A 126 6.32 -6.46 -1.79
C PRO A 126 5.24 -6.96 -2.76
N PHE A 127 4.63 -6.08 -3.54
CA PHE A 127 3.54 -6.44 -4.43
C PHE A 127 4.09 -6.80 -5.81
N ASP A 128 3.56 -7.88 -6.39
CA ASP A 128 3.88 -8.33 -7.74
C ASP A 128 3.11 -7.50 -8.78
N ASN A 129 3.40 -6.20 -8.78
CA ASN A 129 2.80 -5.24 -9.69
C ASN A 129 3.50 -5.30 -11.05
N TYR A 130 2.72 -5.24 -12.13
CA TYR A 130 3.22 -5.12 -13.48
C TYR A 130 3.26 -3.67 -13.92
N LEU A 131 4.29 -3.33 -14.69
CA LEU A 131 4.40 -2.05 -15.38
C LEU A 131 3.31 -1.93 -16.44
N VAL A 132 2.63 -0.79 -16.46
CA VAL A 132 1.60 -0.47 -17.45
C VAL A 132 1.96 0.87 -18.11
N THR A 133 1.84 0.92 -19.43
CA THR A 133 2.01 2.14 -20.21
C THR A 133 0.79 2.39 -21.10
N PHE A 134 0.38 3.65 -21.24
CA PHE A 134 -0.73 4.04 -22.09
C PHE A 134 -0.61 5.52 -22.51
N ASP A 135 -1.37 5.91 -23.53
CA ASP A 135 -1.51 7.30 -23.95
C ASP A 135 -2.73 7.93 -23.28
N ILE A 136 -2.59 9.16 -22.80
CA ILE A 136 -3.67 9.97 -22.22
C ILE A 136 -3.70 11.34 -22.90
N LEU A 137 -4.89 11.81 -23.29
CA LEU A 137 -5.08 13.15 -23.82
C LEU A 137 -4.79 14.18 -22.73
N GLY A 138 -4.09 15.26 -23.06
CA GLY A 138 -3.72 16.30 -22.11
C GLY A 138 -4.91 16.89 -21.34
N ALA A 139 -6.07 17.05 -21.99
CA ALA A 139 -7.29 17.49 -21.32
C ALA A 139 -7.75 16.52 -20.21
N ASP A 140 -7.64 15.21 -20.43
CA ASP A 140 -7.97 14.20 -19.43
C ASP A 140 -6.91 14.09 -18.34
N LEU A 141 -5.63 14.25 -18.70
CA LEU A 141 -4.52 14.30 -17.75
C LEU A 141 -4.64 15.49 -16.79
N ASP A 142 -4.89 16.69 -17.32
CA ASP A 142 -5.09 17.90 -16.52
C ASP A 142 -6.30 17.72 -15.58
N LYS A 143 -7.43 17.21 -16.09
CA LYS A 143 -8.60 16.90 -15.26
C LYS A 143 -8.29 15.87 -14.16
N PHE A 144 -7.51 14.84 -14.47
CA PHE A 144 -7.10 13.81 -13.53
C PHE A 144 -6.23 14.37 -12.39
N LEU A 145 -5.18 15.12 -12.72
CA LEU A 145 -4.29 15.75 -11.75
C LEU A 145 -5.01 16.81 -10.90
N ARG A 146 -5.89 17.62 -11.51
CA ARG A 146 -6.76 18.56 -10.81
C ARG A 146 -7.67 17.88 -9.80
N ASN A 147 -8.21 16.71 -10.14
CA ASN A 147 -9.09 15.96 -9.25
C ASN A 147 -8.36 15.41 -8.02
N MET A 148 -7.09 15.03 -8.17
CA MET A 148 -6.24 14.66 -7.04
C MET A 148 -5.94 15.87 -6.15
N ALA A 149 -5.48 16.98 -6.76
CA ALA A 149 -5.18 18.21 -6.03
C ALA A 149 -6.40 18.76 -5.27
N SER A 150 -7.60 18.67 -5.83
CA SER A 150 -8.84 19.12 -5.15
C SER A 150 -9.23 18.27 -3.94
N ARG A 151 -8.62 17.08 -3.75
CA ARG A 151 -8.73 16.26 -2.55
C ARG A 151 -7.61 16.54 -1.53
N GLY A 152 -6.71 17.48 -1.84
CA GLY A 152 -5.55 17.83 -1.04
C GLY A 152 -4.48 16.74 -1.00
N ARG A 153 -4.49 15.83 -1.98
CA ARG A 153 -3.56 14.70 -2.03
C ARG A 153 -3.25 14.33 -3.48
N VAL A 154 -1.95 14.34 -3.79
CA VAL A 154 -1.39 13.71 -4.98
C VAL A 154 -0.73 12.38 -4.61
N GLU A 155 -0.48 11.53 -5.59
CA GLU A 155 0.35 10.33 -5.43
C GLU A 155 1.81 10.62 -5.82
N ALA A 156 2.70 9.63 -5.77
CA ALA A 156 4.08 9.83 -6.19
C ALA A 156 4.14 10.02 -7.72
N LEU A 157 4.80 11.09 -8.18
CA LEU A 157 4.83 11.50 -9.58
C LEU A 157 6.28 11.65 -10.08
N SER A 158 6.52 11.23 -11.33
CA SER A 158 7.78 11.48 -12.05
C SER A 158 7.52 12.45 -13.20
N ASN A 159 8.38 13.46 -13.34
CA ASN A 159 8.33 14.48 -14.39
C ASN A 159 7.03 15.32 -14.40
N VAL A 160 6.34 15.41 -13.26
CA VAL A 160 5.15 16.24 -13.06
C VAL A 160 5.37 17.11 -11.83
N GLN A 161 5.00 18.38 -11.90
CA GLN A 161 4.93 19.27 -10.75
C GLN A 161 3.48 19.71 -10.55
N VAL A 162 2.97 19.55 -9.34
CA VAL A 162 1.65 20.01 -8.93
C VAL A 162 1.83 20.92 -7.72
N VAL A 163 1.43 22.18 -7.84
CA VAL A 163 1.51 23.17 -6.76
C VAL A 163 0.09 23.47 -6.29
N PHE A 164 -0.18 23.27 -5.00
CA PHE A 164 -1.48 23.53 -4.40
C PHE A 164 -1.37 23.95 -2.93
N ASP A 165 -2.29 24.81 -2.49
CA ASP A 165 -2.45 25.22 -1.09
C ASP A 165 -3.74 24.62 -0.52
N GLY A 166 -3.59 23.56 0.29
CA GLY A 166 -4.70 22.79 0.84
C GLY A 166 -5.51 22.10 -0.25
N TYR A 167 -6.53 22.78 -0.76
CA TYR A 167 -7.40 22.31 -1.86
C TYR A 167 -7.35 23.23 -3.09
N ASN A 168 -6.63 24.35 -3.00
CA ASN A 168 -6.52 25.33 -4.06
C ASN A 168 -5.34 24.96 -4.96
N LEU A 169 -5.62 24.52 -6.18
CA LEU A 169 -4.57 24.27 -7.16
C LEU A 169 -4.03 25.59 -7.73
N GLU A 170 -2.71 25.76 -7.70
CA GLU A 170 -2.00 26.89 -8.28
C GLU A 170 -1.49 26.58 -9.68
N SER A 171 -0.78 25.46 -9.87
CA SER A 171 -0.22 25.09 -11.17
C SER A 171 0.00 23.59 -11.34
N ILE A 172 0.01 23.14 -12.59
CA ILE A 172 0.37 21.79 -13.01
C ILE A 172 1.29 21.90 -14.22
N THR A 173 2.44 21.22 -14.18
CA THR A 173 3.34 21.10 -15.33
C THR A 173 3.79 19.66 -15.53
N VAL A 174 4.10 19.30 -16.78
CA VAL A 174 4.70 18.01 -17.16
C VAL A 174 5.97 18.32 -17.95
N GLY A 175 7.12 17.85 -17.47
CA GLY A 175 8.41 18.21 -18.05
C GLY A 175 8.75 19.70 -17.94
N GLY A 176 8.18 20.41 -16.97
CA GLY A 176 8.37 21.85 -16.76
C GLY A 176 7.45 22.74 -17.60
N GLU A 177 6.69 22.18 -18.54
CA GLU A 177 5.76 22.92 -19.39
C GLU A 177 4.30 22.74 -18.95
N PRO A 178 3.43 23.74 -19.14
CA PRO A 178 1.98 23.55 -18.98
C PRO A 178 1.45 22.40 -19.82
N ILE A 179 0.39 21.73 -19.34
CA ILE A 179 -0.25 20.65 -20.09
C ILE A 179 -0.93 21.24 -21.34
N ASP A 180 -0.58 20.71 -22.51
CA ASP A 180 -1.26 20.98 -23.77
C ASP A 180 -2.50 20.06 -23.86
N PRO A 181 -3.73 20.61 -23.86
CA PRO A 181 -4.94 19.80 -23.82
C PRO A 181 -5.16 18.93 -25.06
N GLU A 182 -4.54 19.26 -26.20
CA GLU A 182 -4.73 18.55 -27.48
C GLU A 182 -3.65 17.48 -27.72
N ARG A 183 -2.58 17.47 -26.92
CA ARG A 183 -1.47 16.54 -27.04
C ARG A 183 -1.76 15.22 -26.29
N ASN A 184 -1.33 14.10 -26.86
CA ASN A 184 -1.25 12.82 -26.14
C ASN A 184 0.07 12.73 -25.35
N TYR A 185 -0.04 12.30 -24.09
CA TYR A 185 1.09 12.08 -23.17
C TYR A 185 1.27 10.59 -22.93
N LYS A 186 2.50 10.11 -23.02
CA LYS A 186 2.84 8.73 -22.68
C LYS A 186 2.97 8.59 -21.15
N PHE A 187 2.08 7.83 -20.54
CA PHE A 187 1.97 7.65 -19.08
C PHE A 187 2.45 6.26 -18.68
N ALA A 188 3.26 6.15 -17.62
CA ALA A 188 3.63 4.89 -16.99
C ALA A 188 3.08 4.75 -15.56
N THR A 189 2.61 3.56 -15.21
CA THR A 189 2.04 3.24 -13.89
C THR A 189 2.20 1.75 -13.57
N ILE A 190 1.55 1.31 -12.50
CA ILE A 190 1.39 -0.10 -12.14
C ILE A 190 -0.06 -0.58 -12.36
N ASN A 191 -0.23 -1.86 -12.67
CA ASN A 191 -1.54 -2.46 -12.93
C ASN A 191 -2.54 -2.31 -11.77
N PHE A 192 -2.08 -2.33 -10.51
CA PHE A 192 -2.95 -2.11 -9.35
C PHE A 192 -3.79 -0.83 -9.46
N LEU A 193 -3.23 0.25 -10.03
CA LEU A 193 -3.93 1.53 -10.19
C LEU A 193 -4.87 1.57 -11.39
N MET A 194 -4.78 0.59 -12.29
CA MET A 194 -5.69 0.41 -13.42
C MET A 194 -6.88 -0.47 -13.03
N ASP A 195 -6.61 -1.56 -12.31
CA ASP A 195 -7.62 -2.55 -11.94
C ASP A 195 -8.59 -2.03 -10.86
N THR A 196 -8.12 -1.11 -10.00
CA THR A 196 -8.91 -0.52 -8.92
C THR A 196 -9.61 0.78 -9.31
N ALA A 197 -9.41 1.28 -10.54
CA ALA A 197 -10.07 2.47 -11.07
C ALA A 197 -11.52 2.22 -11.57
N GLY A 198 -12.11 1.07 -11.21
CA GLY A 198 -13.49 0.67 -11.53
C GLY A 198 -14.53 1.11 -10.52
#